data_AF-A0A6G2VQ83-F1
#
_entry.id   AF-A0A6G2VQ83-F1
#
_cell.length_a   1.000
_cell.length_b   1.000
_cell.length_c   1.000
_cell.angle_alpha   90.00
_cell.angle_beta   90.00
_cell.angle_gamma   90.00
#
_symmetry.space_group_name_H-M   'P 1'
#
loop_
_entity.id
_entity.type
_entity.pdbx_description
1 polymer ?
#
loop_
_entity_poly.entity_id
_entity_poly.type
_entity_poly.pdbx_seq_one_letter_code
_entity_poly.pdbx_strand_id
1 'polypeptide(L)'
;MRKTATLTISLLAAAALLTGCGSDKKDADAAETGHASPSGTVSGGAKGSDAAKKGVAHQVVFEVGGTGASRVLWIGNTNHFEQVTLPWTKTETVQLEDAELKVGVTVSVVPGSVEGPDGMLKPAPCTIKVDGKQVADNQGGKSAAPCKYKLED
;
A
#
# COMPACT_ATOMS: atom_id res chain seq x y z
N MET A 1 7.12 26.64 58.55
CA MET A 1 8.55 26.73 58.90
C MET A 1 9.38 26.31 57.70
N ARG A 2 10.38 27.12 57.32
CA ARG A 2 11.65 26.84 56.58
C ARG A 2 11.55 25.99 55.29
N LYS A 3 11.61 26.63 54.10
CA LYS A 3 12.80 26.84 53.22
C LYS A 3 13.27 25.51 52.57
N THR A 4 13.46 25.37 51.25
CA THR A 4 14.50 26.04 50.46
C THR A 4 14.26 25.84 48.95
N ALA A 5 14.55 26.88 48.16
CA ALA A 5 14.50 26.93 46.70
C ALA A 5 15.82 26.50 46.05
N THR A 6 15.81 25.98 44.82
CA THR A 6 16.86 26.29 43.83
C THR A 6 16.36 26.10 42.39
N LEU A 7 16.42 27.20 41.64
CA LEU A 7 16.23 27.37 40.20
C LEU A 7 17.58 27.18 39.51
N THR A 8 17.66 26.49 38.37
CA THR A 8 18.66 26.80 37.32
C THR A 8 18.16 26.40 35.93
N ILE A 9 18.21 27.41 35.04
CA ILE A 9 17.85 27.47 33.62
C ILE A 9 19.11 27.20 32.77
N SER A 10 18.96 26.67 31.53
CA SER A 10 19.63 27.05 30.25
C SER A 10 19.81 25.83 29.33
N LEU A 11 19.17 25.73 28.17
CA LEU A 11 19.44 26.36 26.84
C LEU A 11 20.50 25.65 25.97
N LEU A 12 19.98 25.01 24.90
CA LEU A 12 20.47 24.76 23.51
C LEU A 12 21.94 24.35 23.22
N ALA A 13 22.07 23.29 22.40
CA ALA A 13 22.66 23.38 21.06
C ALA A 13 22.42 22.10 20.24
N ALA A 14 21.66 22.21 19.15
CA ALA A 14 21.61 21.20 18.09
C ALA A 14 22.78 21.43 17.14
N ALA A 15 23.67 20.44 17.01
CA ALA A 15 24.69 20.42 15.98
C ALA A 15 24.16 19.66 14.76
N ALA A 16 23.70 20.41 13.75
CA ALA A 16 23.41 19.87 12.43
C ALA A 16 24.75 19.60 11.71
N LEU A 17 25.06 18.32 11.46
CA LEU A 17 26.14 17.93 10.56
C LEU A 17 25.62 18.03 9.12
N LEU A 18 25.84 19.19 8.49
CA LEU A 18 25.71 19.35 7.04
C LEU A 18 26.91 18.70 6.36
N THR A 19 26.79 17.41 6.02
CA THR A 19 27.71 16.77 5.08
C THR A 19 27.41 17.29 3.68
N GLY A 20 28.41 17.93 3.09
CA GLY A 20 28.35 18.49 1.74
C GLY A 20 28.16 17.42 0.66
N CYS A 21 27.31 17.75 -0.30
CA CYS A 21 27.20 17.15 -1.62
C CYS A 21 27.07 18.36 -2.55
N GLY A 22 28.13 18.74 -3.26
CA GLY A 22 28.39 18.17 -4.57
C GLY A 22 27.85 19.14 -5.62
N SER A 23 28.74 20.02 -6.09
CA SER A 23 28.55 20.93 -7.22
C SER A 23 28.09 20.17 -8.46
N ASP A 24 27.14 20.70 -9.24
CA ASP A 24 27.37 21.00 -10.67
C ASP A 24 26.13 21.54 -11.41
N LYS A 25 26.43 22.59 -12.18
CA LYS A 25 25.93 22.98 -13.51
C LYS A 25 24.49 23.50 -13.66
N LYS A 26 24.49 24.81 -13.89
CA LYS A 26 23.45 25.67 -14.41
C LYS A 26 23.74 25.83 -15.90
N ASP A 27 22.95 25.20 -16.75
CA ASP A 27 22.90 25.54 -18.17
C ASP A 27 21.48 25.95 -18.50
N ALA A 28 21.35 27.24 -18.78
CA ALA A 28 20.19 27.82 -19.42
C ALA A 28 20.39 27.70 -20.92
N ASP A 29 19.42 27.15 -21.63
CA ASP A 29 19.23 27.49 -23.02
C ASP A 29 17.74 27.55 -23.32
N ALA A 30 17.34 28.70 -23.86
CA ALA A 30 16.01 28.99 -24.34
C ALA A 30 16.13 29.18 -25.85
N ALA A 31 15.39 28.38 -26.62
CA ALA A 31 15.14 28.65 -28.03
C ALA A 31 13.80 28.04 -28.46
N GLU A 32 12.80 28.90 -28.47
CA GLU A 32 11.91 29.24 -29.58
C GLU A 32 11.40 28.16 -30.59
N THR A 33 10.06 28.16 -30.70
CA THR A 33 9.13 27.94 -31.84
C THR A 33 9.28 26.77 -32.83
N GLY A 34 8.15 26.08 -33.06
CA GLY A 34 7.97 25.17 -34.20
C GLY A 34 6.50 24.76 -34.39
N HIS A 35 5.96 25.08 -35.57
CA HIS A 35 4.58 24.97 -36.02
C HIS A 35 4.03 23.53 -36.18
N ALA A 36 2.73 23.41 -35.89
CA ALA A 36 1.65 22.76 -36.65
C ALA A 36 1.69 21.26 -37.07
N SER A 37 0.57 20.61 -36.70
CA SER A 37 -0.40 19.87 -37.53
C SER A 37 -0.56 18.35 -37.31
N PRO A 38 -1.79 17.84 -37.51
CA PRO A 38 -2.35 16.71 -36.78
C PRO A 38 -2.06 15.39 -37.49
N SER A 39 -2.01 14.29 -36.73
CA SER A 39 -2.02 12.96 -37.33
C SER A 39 -2.81 11.99 -36.49
N GLY A 40 -3.88 11.50 -37.10
CA GLY A 40 -4.30 10.12 -36.99
C GLY A 40 -5.20 9.78 -35.80
N THR A 41 -6.49 10.03 -35.97
CA THR A 41 -7.52 9.18 -35.36
C THR A 41 -7.31 7.76 -35.87
N VAL A 42 -6.60 6.93 -35.11
CA VAL A 42 -6.62 5.48 -35.35
C VAL A 42 -7.96 4.96 -34.88
N SER A 43 -8.87 4.82 -35.84
CA SER A 43 -10.06 3.98 -35.72
C SER A 43 -9.58 2.53 -35.57
N GLY A 44 -9.24 2.15 -34.34
CA GLY A 44 -9.02 0.77 -33.96
C GLY A 44 -10.36 0.07 -33.97
N GLY A 45 -10.56 -0.77 -34.99
CA GLY A 45 -11.80 -1.48 -35.23
C GLY A 45 -12.37 -2.11 -33.96
N ALA A 46 -13.68 -1.94 -33.79
CA ALA A 46 -14.47 -2.71 -32.85
C ALA A 46 -14.32 -4.20 -33.22
N LYS A 47 -13.31 -4.84 -32.64
CA LYS A 47 -13.23 -6.29 -32.55
C LYS A 47 -14.41 -6.71 -31.68
N GLY A 48 -15.25 -7.60 -32.22
CA GLY A 48 -16.49 -8.03 -31.61
C GLY A 48 -16.33 -8.23 -30.11
N SER A 49 -17.20 -7.58 -29.34
CA SER A 49 -17.33 -7.77 -27.90
C SER A 49 -17.95 -9.14 -27.65
N ASP A 50 -17.17 -10.21 -27.84
CA ASP A 50 -17.46 -11.46 -27.17
C ASP A 50 -17.42 -11.14 -25.67
N ALA A 51 -18.55 -11.35 -24.99
CA ALA A 51 -18.64 -11.10 -23.57
C ALA A 51 -17.61 -11.99 -22.85
N ALA A 52 -16.77 -11.39 -22.00
CA ALA A 52 -15.78 -12.10 -21.20
C ALA A 52 -16.46 -13.25 -20.44
N LYS A 53 -15.81 -14.41 -20.41
CA LYS A 53 -16.29 -15.53 -19.60
C LYS A 53 -16.06 -15.18 -18.14
N LYS A 54 -17.10 -15.25 -17.32
CA LYS A 54 -17.08 -14.92 -15.90
C LYS A 54 -17.20 -16.18 -15.05
N GLY A 55 -16.36 -16.27 -14.02
CA GLY A 55 -16.40 -17.34 -13.02
C GLY A 55 -17.29 -17.00 -11.83
N VAL A 56 -17.19 -17.83 -10.80
CA VAL A 56 -17.82 -17.60 -9.50
C VAL A 56 -17.24 -16.33 -8.89
N ALA A 57 -18.12 -15.53 -8.28
CA ALA A 57 -17.72 -14.35 -7.55
C ALA A 57 -17.39 -14.74 -6.11
N HIS A 58 -16.17 -14.45 -5.67
CA HIS A 58 -15.70 -14.75 -4.31
C HIS A 58 -15.70 -13.50 -3.45
N GLN A 59 -16.14 -13.62 -2.21
CA GLN A 59 -16.00 -12.56 -1.23
C GLN A 59 -14.63 -12.66 -0.56
N VAL A 60 -13.78 -11.67 -0.80
CA VAL A 60 -12.45 -11.56 -0.19
C VAL A 60 -12.49 -10.51 0.90
N VAL A 61 -12.06 -10.87 2.11
CA VAL A 61 -11.94 -9.97 3.26
C VAL A 61 -10.47 -9.83 3.62
N PHE A 62 -9.98 -8.60 3.60
CA PHE A 62 -8.65 -8.21 4.05
C PHE A 62 -8.76 -7.60 5.45
N GLU A 63 -8.01 -8.14 6.40
CA GLU A 63 -7.97 -7.66 7.78
C GLU A 63 -6.54 -7.26 8.14
N VAL A 64 -6.39 -6.12 8.80
CA VAL A 64 -5.13 -5.67 9.41
C VAL A 64 -5.41 -5.30 10.87
N GLY A 65 -4.80 -6.05 11.78
CA GLY A 65 -4.92 -5.84 13.22
C GLY A 65 -3.94 -4.77 13.75
N GLY A 66 -3.95 -4.55 15.06
CA GLY A 66 -3.11 -3.55 15.72
C GLY A 66 -3.89 -2.29 16.09
N THR A 67 -3.15 -1.23 16.46
CA THR A 67 -3.71 0.03 16.96
C THR A 67 -2.98 1.22 16.36
N GLY A 68 -3.66 2.36 16.25
CA GLY A 68 -3.08 3.62 15.78
C GLY A 68 -3.14 3.78 14.25
N ALA A 69 -2.47 4.82 13.75
CA ALA A 69 -2.42 5.10 12.33
C ALA A 69 -1.45 4.16 11.60
N SER A 70 -1.83 3.67 10.42
CA SER A 70 -0.99 2.81 9.59
C SER A 70 -1.24 3.08 8.10
N ARG A 71 -0.40 2.51 7.26
CA ARG A 71 -0.57 2.46 5.81
C ARG A 71 -0.83 1.02 5.41
N VAL A 72 -1.80 0.81 4.53
CA VAL A 72 -2.16 -0.53 4.03
C VAL A 72 -2.14 -0.50 2.51
N LEU A 73 -1.35 -1.39 1.92
CA LEU A 73 -1.44 -1.72 0.50
C LEU A 73 -2.23 -3.01 0.37
N TRP A 74 -3.18 -3.08 -0.54
CA TRP A 74 -3.90 -4.32 -0.80
C TRP A 74 -4.25 -4.46 -2.27
N ILE A 75 -4.38 -5.71 -2.71
CA ILE A 75 -4.65 -6.12 -4.08
C ILE A 75 -5.87 -7.03 -4.03
N GLY A 76 -6.96 -6.57 -4.64
CA GLY A 76 -8.15 -7.37 -4.91
C GLY A 76 -8.45 -7.33 -6.41
N ASN A 77 -9.54 -6.72 -6.86
CA ASN A 77 -9.76 -6.49 -8.30
C ASN A 77 -8.74 -5.47 -8.87
N THR A 78 -8.39 -4.47 -8.06
CA THR A 78 -7.36 -3.48 -8.40
C THR A 78 -6.36 -3.31 -7.26
N ASN A 79 -5.36 -2.45 -7.48
CA ASN A 79 -4.35 -2.13 -6.47
C ASN A 79 -4.79 -0.90 -5.67
N HIS A 80 -4.64 -0.98 -4.35
CA HIS A 80 -5.06 0.07 -3.43
C HIS A 80 -3.95 0.41 -2.44
N PHE A 81 -3.88 1.68 -2.05
CA PHE A 81 -2.97 2.17 -1.03
C PHE A 81 -3.67 3.22 -0.18
N GLU A 82 -3.79 2.96 1.11
CA GLU A 82 -4.61 3.77 2.03
C GLU A 82 -3.85 4.10 3.31
N GLN A 83 -4.09 5.29 3.87
CA GLN A 83 -3.75 5.61 5.25
C GLN A 83 -4.99 5.40 6.12
N VAL A 84 -4.87 4.58 7.16
CA VAL A 84 -6.00 4.06 7.92
C VAL A 84 -5.71 4.10 9.42
N THR A 85 -6.75 3.94 10.23
CA THR A 85 -6.63 3.66 11.66
C THR A 85 -6.91 2.18 11.89
N LEU A 86 -6.08 1.52 12.70
CA LEU A 86 -6.20 0.10 13.01
C LEU A 86 -7.07 -0.15 14.26
N PRO A 87 -7.81 -1.27 14.31
CA PRO A 87 -7.87 -2.34 13.31
C PRO A 87 -8.66 -1.92 12.06
N TRP A 88 -8.27 -2.44 10.91
CA TRP A 88 -8.86 -2.13 9.61
C TRP A 88 -9.35 -3.39 8.90
N THR A 89 -10.48 -3.27 8.23
CA THR A 89 -11.07 -4.34 7.41
C THR A 89 -11.56 -3.76 6.09
N LYS A 90 -11.37 -4.53 5.00
CA LYS A 90 -12.06 -4.32 3.73
C LYS A 90 -12.58 -5.62 3.19
N THR A 91 -13.72 -5.52 2.52
CA THR A 91 -14.37 -6.62 1.82
C THR A 91 -14.52 -6.21 0.37
N GLU A 92 -14.14 -7.11 -0.54
CA GLU A 92 -14.33 -6.95 -1.97
C GLU A 92 -14.86 -8.24 -2.58
N THR A 93 -15.74 -8.10 -3.57
CA THR A 93 -16.14 -9.23 -4.42
C THR A 93 -15.20 -9.31 -5.61
N VAL A 94 -14.45 -10.39 -5.72
CA VAL A 94 -13.52 -10.65 -6.83
C VAL A 94 -14.16 -11.66 -7.78
N GLN A 95 -14.30 -11.29 -9.05
CA GLN A 95 -14.83 -12.16 -10.09
C GLN A 95 -13.74 -12.40 -11.13
N LEU A 96 -13.36 -13.67 -11.30
CA LEU A 96 -12.34 -14.06 -12.26
C LEU A 96 -12.93 -14.04 -13.67
N GLU A 97 -12.13 -13.59 -14.64
CA GLU A 97 -12.53 -13.54 -16.05
C GLU A 97 -11.49 -14.19 -16.99
N ASP A 98 -11.99 -14.81 -18.07
CA ASP A 98 -11.20 -15.37 -19.16
C ASP A 98 -9.99 -16.23 -18.74
N ALA A 99 -8.77 -15.71 -18.85
CA ALA A 99 -7.55 -16.44 -18.52
C ALA A 99 -7.42 -16.70 -17.01
N GLU A 100 -7.97 -15.81 -16.19
CA GLU A 100 -7.94 -15.90 -14.73
C GLU A 100 -8.68 -17.14 -14.24
N LEU A 101 -9.73 -17.58 -14.94
CA LEU A 101 -10.43 -18.83 -14.66
C LEU A 101 -9.52 -20.05 -14.71
N LYS A 102 -8.45 -20.00 -15.51
CA LYS A 102 -7.50 -21.10 -15.65
C LYS A 102 -6.28 -20.95 -14.74
N VAL A 103 -5.80 -19.73 -14.55
CA VAL A 103 -4.51 -19.49 -13.87
C VAL A 103 -4.66 -18.93 -12.46
N GLY A 104 -5.84 -18.46 -12.07
CA GLY A 104 -6.11 -17.76 -10.83
C GLY A 104 -5.55 -16.34 -10.78
N VAL A 105 -5.96 -15.58 -9.76
CA VAL A 105 -5.46 -14.24 -9.45
C VAL A 105 -4.90 -14.19 -8.04
N THR A 106 -3.87 -13.38 -7.80
CA THR A 106 -3.34 -13.21 -6.44
C THR A 106 -4.02 -12.05 -5.75
N VAL A 107 -4.71 -12.33 -4.64
CA VAL A 107 -5.15 -11.30 -3.70
C VAL A 107 -4.13 -11.16 -2.58
N SER A 108 -3.90 -9.93 -2.11
CA SER A 108 -2.92 -9.70 -1.05
C SER A 108 -3.20 -8.47 -0.20
N VAL A 109 -2.67 -8.47 1.03
CA VAL A 109 -2.60 -7.29 1.89
C VAL A 109 -1.21 -7.19 2.51
N VAL A 110 -0.61 -6.01 2.39
CA VAL A 110 0.68 -5.65 2.96
C VAL A 110 0.41 -4.69 4.12
N PRO A 111 0.55 -5.15 5.37
CA PRO A 111 0.38 -4.29 6.53
C PRO A 111 1.58 -3.36 6.71
N GLY A 112 1.33 -2.12 7.12
CA GLY A 112 2.37 -1.25 7.70
C GLY A 112 2.87 -1.77 9.05
N SER A 113 3.88 -1.10 9.60
CA SER A 113 4.39 -1.41 10.94
C SER A 113 3.55 -0.76 12.04
N VAL A 114 3.44 -1.43 13.18
CA VAL A 114 2.82 -0.95 14.43
C VAL A 114 3.80 -1.11 15.58
N GLU A 115 3.65 -0.30 16.61
CA GLU A 115 4.41 -0.45 17.85
C GLU A 115 3.95 -1.70 18.60
N GLY A 116 4.88 -2.60 18.90
CA GLY A 116 4.63 -3.79 19.68
C GLY A 116 4.65 -3.51 21.20
N PRO A 117 4.27 -4.48 22.04
CA PRO A 117 4.28 -4.33 23.49
C PRO A 117 5.66 -4.02 24.10
N ASP A 118 6.72 -4.30 23.34
CA ASP A 118 8.12 -4.01 23.68
C ASP A 118 8.59 -2.62 23.19
N GLY A 119 7.68 -1.78 22.67
CA GLY A 119 7.99 -0.47 22.11
C GLY A 119 8.69 -0.52 20.75
N MET A 120 8.91 -1.71 20.19
CA MET A 120 9.59 -1.91 18.92
C MET A 120 8.58 -1.98 17.77
N LEU A 121 8.94 -1.43 16.62
CA LEU A 121 8.11 -1.55 15.42
C LEU A 121 8.12 -2.99 14.89
N LYS A 122 6.92 -3.52 14.67
CA LYS A 122 6.68 -4.86 14.10
C LYS A 122 5.67 -4.76 12.96
N PRO A 123 5.67 -5.69 12.00
CA PRO A 123 4.60 -5.79 11.02
C PRO A 123 3.25 -5.91 11.74
N ALA A 124 2.24 -5.15 11.30
CA ALA A 124 0.90 -5.35 11.84
C ALA A 124 0.39 -6.77 11.47
N PRO A 125 -0.37 -7.44 12.34
CA PRO A 125 -1.06 -8.67 11.98
C PRO A 125 -1.92 -8.46 10.73
N CYS A 126 -1.88 -9.38 9.78
CA CYS A 126 -2.82 -9.40 8.66
C CYS A 126 -3.48 -10.76 8.50
N THR A 127 -4.67 -10.77 7.90
CA THR A 127 -5.39 -11.99 7.54
C THR A 127 -6.17 -11.77 6.26
N ILE A 128 -6.28 -12.82 5.43
CA ILE A 128 -7.20 -12.86 4.29
C ILE A 128 -8.22 -13.98 4.53
N LYS A 129 -9.49 -13.66 4.32
CA LYS A 129 -10.58 -14.64 4.29
C LYS A 129 -11.21 -14.63 2.90
N VAL A 130 -11.50 -15.82 2.38
CA VAL A 130 -12.24 -16.01 1.13
C VAL A 130 -13.49 -16.81 1.46
N ASP A 131 -14.65 -16.27 1.13
CA ASP A 131 -15.96 -16.89 1.38
C ASP A 131 -16.14 -17.32 2.86
N GLY A 132 -15.65 -16.47 3.77
CA GLY A 132 -15.70 -16.71 5.22
C GLY A 132 -14.61 -17.62 5.78
N LYS A 133 -13.79 -18.26 4.94
CA LYS A 133 -12.67 -19.12 5.38
C LYS A 133 -11.36 -18.33 5.39
N GLN A 134 -10.64 -18.38 6.50
CA GLN A 134 -9.28 -17.83 6.56
C GLN A 134 -8.32 -18.65 5.68
N VAL A 135 -7.61 -17.97 4.77
CA VAL A 135 -6.71 -18.60 3.78
C VAL A 135 -5.27 -18.09 3.85
N ALA A 136 -5.03 -16.94 4.46
CA ALA A 136 -3.68 -16.40 4.69
C ALA A 136 -3.61 -15.65 6.01
N ASP A 137 -2.45 -15.72 6.67
CA ASP A 137 -2.12 -15.02 7.91
C ASP A 137 -0.60 -14.85 7.99
N ASN A 138 -0.14 -13.72 8.52
CA ASN A 138 1.30 -13.45 8.72
C ASN A 138 1.79 -13.88 10.12
N GLN A 139 1.16 -14.91 10.69
CA GLN A 139 1.43 -15.46 12.02
C GLN A 139 1.18 -14.44 13.12
N GLY A 140 0.13 -13.62 12.98
CA GLY A 140 -0.16 -12.54 13.91
C GLY A 140 0.95 -11.48 13.99
N GLY A 141 1.55 -11.12 12.85
CA GLY A 141 2.63 -10.12 12.77
C GLY A 141 4.04 -10.64 13.09
N LYS A 142 4.22 -11.95 13.27
CA LYS A 142 5.55 -12.57 13.47
C LYS A 142 6.34 -12.69 12.17
N SER A 143 5.66 -12.71 11.04
CA SER A 143 6.27 -12.70 9.71
C SER A 143 6.20 -11.31 9.09
N ALA A 144 7.31 -10.86 8.49
CA ALA A 144 7.35 -9.64 7.67
C ALA A 144 6.74 -9.85 6.27
N ALA A 145 6.38 -11.08 5.91
CA ALA A 145 5.73 -11.36 4.64
C ALA A 145 4.31 -10.79 4.62
N PRO A 146 3.83 -10.29 3.47
CA PRO A 146 2.44 -9.92 3.32
C PRO A 146 1.54 -11.14 3.36
N CYS A 147 0.28 -10.93 3.71
CA CYS A 147 -0.73 -11.95 3.53
C CYS A 147 -1.07 -12.00 2.05
N LYS A 148 -0.98 -13.18 1.43
CA LYS A 148 -1.28 -13.40 0.02
C LYS A 148 -1.98 -14.73 -0.18
N TYR A 149 -2.88 -14.77 -1.14
CA TYR A 149 -3.61 -15.97 -1.51
C TYR A 149 -3.84 -15.98 -3.02
N LYS A 150 -3.70 -17.16 -3.63
CA LYS A 150 -4.05 -17.36 -5.03
C LYS A 150 -5.51 -17.79 -5.09
N LEU A 151 -6.37 -16.89 -5.54
CA LEU A 151 -7.78 -17.12 -5.76
C LEU A 151 -7.96 -17.86 -7.10
N GLU A 152 -8.72 -18.93 -7.07
CA GLU A 152 -9.03 -19.82 -8.19
C GLU A 152 -10.54 -20.09 -8.16
N ASP A 153 -11.12 -20.43 -9.31
CA ASP A 153 -12.54 -20.79 -9.48
C ASP A 153 -12.84 -22.21 -8.96
#